data_AF-A0A2B5WUF9-F1
#
_entry.id   AF-A0A2B5WUF9-F1
#
_cell.length_a   1.000
_cell.length_b   1.000
_cell.length_c   1.000
_cell.angle_alpha   90.00
_cell.angle_beta   90.00
_cell.angle_gamma   90.00
#
_symmetry.space_group_name_H-M   'P 1'
#
loop_
_entity.id
_entity.type
_entity.pdbx_description
1 polymer ?
#
loop_
_entity_poly.entity_id
_entity_poly.type
_entity_poly.pdbx_seq_one_letter_code
_entity_poly.pdbx_strand_id
1 'polypeptide(L)'
;MEHIETDLQNKIDALGLRPLDDAIYHRYFKNRTVVGIGELQFKYYKMYGQQPMFYSMTHLADSTIEELVKNDEKNQKQFNPSFFMRLKRRVDRWLFRGVVRK
;
A
#
# COMPACT_ATOMS: atom_id res chain seq x y z
N MET A 1 -27.44 -8.84 5.03
CA MET A 1 -26.49 -7.92 4.35
C MET A 1 -25.60 -7.20 5.34
N GLU A 2 -26.07 -6.93 6.56
CA GLU A 2 -25.31 -6.25 7.62
C GLU A 2 -23.96 -6.91 7.98
N HIS A 3 -23.87 -8.25 8.00
CA HIS A 3 -22.61 -8.94 8.34
C HIS A 3 -21.46 -8.67 7.37
N ILE A 4 -21.74 -8.42 6.09
CA ILE A 4 -20.71 -8.17 5.07
C ILE A 4 -20.14 -6.76 5.22
N GLU A 5 -21.01 -5.79 5.55
CA GLU A 5 -20.61 -4.40 5.78
C GLU A 5 -19.78 -4.27 7.06
N THR A 6 -20.15 -4.99 8.13
CA THR A 6 -19.39 -4.99 9.38
C THR A 6 -18.01 -5.64 9.24
N ASP A 7 -17.89 -6.74 8.50
CA ASP A 7 -16.58 -7.38 8.25
C ASP A 7 -15.66 -6.49 7.39
N LEU A 8 -16.22 -5.83 6.38
CA LEU A 8 -15.48 -4.90 5.55
C LEU A 8 -14.99 -3.69 6.35
N GLN A 9 -15.83 -3.14 7.23
CA GLN A 9 -15.46 -2.02 8.09
C GLN A 9 -14.34 -2.43 9.07
N ASN A 10 -14.45 -3.61 9.68
CA ASN A 10 -13.39 -4.16 10.55
C ASN A 10 -12.04 -4.29 9.81
N LYS A 11 -12.05 -4.74 8.55
CA LYS A 11 -10.85 -4.82 7.70
C LYS A 11 -10.25 -3.45 7.40
N ILE A 12 -11.10 -2.47 7.07
CA ILE A 12 -10.69 -1.09 6.81
C ILE A 12 -10.02 -0.50 8.05
N ASP A 13 -10.64 -0.69 9.22
CA ASP A 13 -10.14 -0.17 10.49
C ASP A 13 -8.85 -0.86 10.94
N ALA A 14 -8.77 -2.20 10.80
CA ALA A 14 -7.57 -2.97 11.12
C ALA A 14 -6.35 -2.57 10.27
N LEU A 15 -6.57 -2.27 8.99
CA LEU A 15 -5.52 -1.81 8.08
C LEU A 15 -5.28 -0.29 8.17
N GLY A 16 -6.19 0.47 8.78
CA GLY A 16 -6.13 1.94 8.81
C GLY A 16 -6.23 2.56 7.42
N LEU A 17 -7.07 2.01 6.54
CA LEU A 17 -7.26 2.53 5.19
C LEU A 17 -8.04 3.85 5.22
N ARG A 18 -7.75 4.74 4.27
CA ARG A 18 -8.47 6.00 4.09
C ARG A 18 -9.34 5.94 2.84
N PRO A 19 -10.55 6.52 2.85
CA PRO A 19 -11.35 6.65 1.64
C PRO A 19 -10.62 7.52 0.62
N LEU A 20 -10.74 7.18 -0.67
CA LEU A 20 -10.12 7.93 -1.74
C LEU A 20 -10.71 9.35 -1.80
N ASP A 21 -9.83 10.34 -1.69
CA ASP A 21 -10.18 11.76 -1.72
C ASP A 21 -9.82 12.37 -3.09
N ASP A 22 -10.51 13.44 -3.47
CA ASP A 22 -10.36 14.16 -4.73
C ASP A 22 -8.91 14.61 -4.93
N ALA A 23 -8.24 15.04 -3.86
CA ALA A 23 -6.83 15.43 -3.90
C ALA A 23 -5.91 14.27 -4.31
N ILE A 24 -6.14 13.07 -3.77
CA ILE A 24 -5.36 11.87 -4.07
C ILE A 24 -5.69 11.36 -5.47
N TYR A 25 -6.97 11.38 -5.84
CA TYR A 25 -7.39 11.09 -7.20
C TYR A 25 -6.71 12.00 -8.22
N HIS A 26 -6.74 13.31 -7.99
CA HIS A 26 -6.12 14.26 -8.90
C HIS A 26 -4.61 14.09 -9.00
N ARG A 27 -3.95 13.77 -7.88
CA ARG A 27 -2.51 13.57 -7.84
C ARG A 27 -2.05 12.30 -8.56
N TYR A 28 -2.79 11.20 -8.46
CA TYR A 28 -2.33 9.89 -8.94
C TYR A 28 -3.08 9.34 -10.16
N PHE A 29 -4.35 9.74 -10.38
CA PHE A 29 -5.21 9.16 -11.41
C PHE A 29 -5.62 10.13 -12.52
N LYS A 30 -5.79 11.43 -12.26
CA LYS A 30 -6.27 12.41 -13.27
C LYS A 30 -5.53 12.36 -14.61
N ASN A 31 -4.21 12.14 -14.57
CA ASN A 31 -3.38 12.11 -15.78
C ASN A 31 -3.31 10.72 -16.43
N ARG A 32 -3.92 9.70 -15.82
CA ARG A 32 -3.79 8.28 -16.19
C ARG A 32 -5.13 7.61 -16.53
N THR A 33 -6.25 8.14 -16.05
CA THR A 33 -7.58 7.59 -16.29
C THR A 33 -8.51 8.67 -16.86
N VAL A 34 -9.29 8.29 -17.89
CA VAL A 34 -10.39 9.11 -18.43
C VAL A 34 -11.64 9.01 -17.53
N VAL A 35 -11.61 8.05 -16.61
CA VAL A 35 -12.69 7.59 -15.73
C VAL A 35 -12.71 8.43 -14.46
N GLY A 36 -13.90 8.91 -14.05
CA GLY A 36 -14.11 9.70 -12.84
C GLY A 36 -13.94 8.91 -11.54
N ILE A 37 -13.85 9.60 -10.40
CA ILE A 37 -13.66 9.00 -9.06
C ILE A 37 -14.70 7.91 -8.75
N GLY A 38 -15.96 8.14 -9.11
CA GLY A 38 -17.05 7.21 -8.82
C GLY A 38 -17.01 5.91 -9.62
N GLU A 39 -16.30 5.90 -10.75
CA GLU A 39 -16.17 4.73 -11.62
C GLU A 39 -14.86 3.94 -11.36
N LEU A 40 -13.98 4.47 -10.49
CA LEU A 40 -12.78 3.76 -10.06
C LEU A 40 -13.13 2.56 -9.20
N GLN A 41 -12.53 1.42 -9.53
CA GLN A 41 -12.62 0.20 -8.72
C GLN A 41 -11.95 0.37 -7.34
N PHE A 42 -10.98 1.28 -7.25
CA PHE A 42 -10.28 1.61 -6.03
C PHE A 42 -11.04 2.66 -5.23
N LYS A 43 -11.48 2.28 -4.03
CA LYS A 43 -12.22 3.19 -3.12
C LYS A 43 -11.43 3.58 -1.88
N TYR A 44 -10.39 2.82 -1.55
CA TYR A 44 -9.58 3.05 -0.37
C TYR A 44 -8.10 3.12 -0.72
N TYR A 45 -7.32 3.79 0.11
CA TYR A 45 -5.87 3.86 -0.05
C TYR A 45 -5.15 3.92 1.29
N LYS A 46 -3.87 3.54 1.27
CA LYS A 46 -2.94 3.71 2.39
C LYS A 46 -1.61 4.22 1.88
N MET A 47 -1.00 5.15 2.63
CA MET A 47 0.34 5.66 2.32
C MET A 47 1.40 4.85 3.06
N TYR A 48 2.34 4.28 2.32
CA TYR A 48 3.54 3.65 2.87
C TYR A 48 4.74 4.54 2.55
N GLY A 49 5.11 5.39 3.52
CA GLY A 49 6.10 6.45 3.26
C GLY A 49 5.59 7.43 2.21
N GLN A 50 6.21 7.44 1.03
CA GLN A 50 5.83 8.31 -0.08
C GLN A 50 4.99 7.62 -1.17
N GLN A 51 4.79 6.30 -1.07
CA GLN A 51 4.06 5.52 -2.06
C GLN A 51 2.61 5.24 -1.61
N PRO A 52 1.59 5.59 -2.41
CA PRO A 52 0.24 5.14 -2.16
C PRO A 52 0.06 3.69 -2.61
N MET A 53 -0.72 2.94 -1.84
CA MET A 53 -1.29 1.67 -2.26
C MET A 53 -2.80 1.82 -2.29
N PHE A 54 -3.43 1.35 -3.37
CA PHE A 54 -4.87 1.47 -3.59
C PHE A 54 -5.56 0.13 -3.44
N TYR A 55 -6.75 0.14 -2.84
CA TYR A 55 -7.53 -1.05 -2.50
C TYR A 55 -8.94 -0.92 -3.07
N SER A 56 -9.41 -1.98 -3.72
CA SER A 56 -10.80 -2.09 -4.18
C SER A 56 -11.66 -2.73 -3.10
N MET A 57 -12.97 -2.47 -3.14
CA MET A 57 -13.92 -3.15 -2.25
C MET A 57 -13.93 -4.66 -2.48
N THR A 58 -13.85 -5.10 -3.74
CA THR A 58 -13.83 -6.52 -4.10
C THR A 58 -12.63 -7.23 -3.49
N HIS A 59 -11.45 -6.62 -3.56
CA HIS A 59 -10.23 -7.21 -2.99
C HIS A 59 -10.33 -7.36 -1.46
N LEU A 60 -10.88 -6.36 -0.77
CA LEU A 60 -11.07 -6.43 0.68
C LEU A 60 -12.13 -7.46 1.08
N ALA A 61 -13.17 -7.63 0.27
CA ALA A 61 -14.20 -8.64 0.50
C ALA A 61 -13.64 -10.06 0.32
N ASP A 62 -12.88 -10.28 -0.77
CA ASP A 62 -12.36 -11.60 -1.15
C ASP A 62 -11.20 -12.06 -0.25
N SER A 63 -10.41 -11.15 0.29
CA SER A 63 -9.25 -11.48 1.13
C SER A 63 -9.61 -11.66 2.60
N THR A 64 -8.84 -12.52 3.28
CA THR A 64 -8.92 -12.70 4.73
C THR A 64 -8.15 -11.59 5.47
N ILE A 65 -8.56 -11.25 6.70
CA ILE A 65 -7.88 -10.24 7.52
C ILE A 65 -6.40 -10.59 7.74
N GLU A 66 -6.10 -11.86 8.03
CA GLU A 66 -4.72 -12.30 8.28
C GLU A 66 -3.81 -12.09 7.07
N GLU A 67 -4.30 -12.40 5.88
CA GLU A 67 -3.56 -12.18 4.64
C GLU A 67 -3.33 -10.69 4.39
N LEU A 68 -4.37 -9.88 4.59
CA LEU A 68 -4.28 -8.43 4.43
C LEU A 68 -3.25 -7.82 5.40
N VAL A 69 -3.26 -8.20 6.67
CA VAL A 69 -2.31 -7.71 7.68
C VAL A 69 -0.88 -8.17 7.36
N LYS A 70 -0.69 -9.42 6.95
CA LYS A 70 0.63 -9.94 6.55
C LYS A 70 1.18 -9.19 5.34
N ASN A 71 0.32 -8.84 4.38
CA ASN A 71 0.71 -8.05 3.22
C ASN A 71 0.98 -6.58 3.59
N ASP A 72 0.23 -6.00 4.53
CA ASP A 72 0.45 -4.66 5.07
C ASP A 72 1.86 -4.52 5.68
N GLU A 73 2.26 -5.46 6.53
CA GLU A 73 3.59 -5.48 7.14
C GLU A 73 4.71 -5.59 6.10
N LYS A 74 4.52 -6.44 5.08
CA LYS A 74 5.48 -6.59 3.97
C LYS A 74 5.61 -5.27 3.20
N ASN A 75 4.47 -4.66 2.85
CA ASN A 75 4.43 -3.38 2.15
C ASN A 75 5.10 -2.28 2.97
N GLN A 76 4.86 -2.23 4.28
CA GLN A 76 5.49 -1.26 5.17
C GLN A 76 7.02 -1.41 5.18
N LYS A 77 7.54 -2.63 5.27
CA LYS A 77 9.00 -2.89 5.23
C LYS A 77 9.61 -2.55 3.86
N GLN A 78 8.88 -2.81 2.78
CA GLN A 78 9.35 -2.58 1.41
C GLN A 78 9.38 -1.08 1.05
N PHE A 79 8.30 -0.37 1.35
CA PHE A 79 8.04 1.00 0.87
C PHE A 79 8.35 2.08 1.92
N ASN A 80 8.46 1.71 3.19
CA ASN A 80 8.98 2.59 4.24
C ASN A 80 10.24 2.00 4.91
N PRO A 81 11.33 1.79 4.15
CA PRO A 81 12.56 1.28 4.73
C PRO A 81 13.13 2.31 5.69
N SER A 82 13.40 1.87 6.93
CA SER A 82 14.04 2.72 7.93
C SER A 82 15.36 3.29 7.41
N PHE A 83 15.78 4.42 7.99
CA PHE A 83 17.08 5.02 7.67
C PHE A 83 18.22 3.99 7.75
N PHE A 84 18.20 3.13 8.78
CA PHE A 84 19.17 2.05 8.95
C PHE A 84 19.13 1.00 7.84
N MET A 85 17.95 0.61 7.34
CA MET A 85 17.87 -0.28 6.17
C MET A 85 18.43 0.39 4.91
N ARG A 86 18.19 1.68 4.71
CA ARG A 86 18.78 2.44 3.58
C ARG A 86 20.30 2.50 3.69
N LEU A 87 20.82 2.70 4.90
CA LEU A 87 22.25 2.72 5.18
C LEU A 87 22.89 1.34 4.96
N LYS A 88 22.28 0.27 5.49
CA LYS A 88 22.72 -1.12 5.33
C LYS A 88 22.82 -1.51 3.85
N ARG A 89 21.81 -1.23 3.02
CA ARG A 89 21.88 -1.49 1.56
C ARG A 89 23.03 -0.75 0.86
N ARG A 90 23.47 0.38 1.40
CA ARG A 90 24.61 1.13 0.85
C ARG A 90 25.94 0.48 1.26
N VAL A 91 26.05 0.07 2.53
CA VAL A 91 27.20 -0.65 3.07
C VAL A 91 27.36 -2.02 2.40
N ASP A 92 26.29 -2.80 2.29
CA ASP A 92 26.30 -4.11 1.63
C ASP A 92 26.81 -4.00 0.18
N ARG A 93 26.33 -3.01 -0.59
CA ARG A 93 26.83 -2.74 -1.95
C ARG A 93 28.32 -2.39 -2.00
N TRP A 94 28.83 -1.69 -0.99
CA TRP A 94 30.26 -1.37 -0.88
C TRP A 94 31.08 -2.63 -0.59
N LEU A 95 30.63 -3.46 0.35
CA LEU A 95 31.28 -4.73 0.67
C LEU A 95 31.33 -5.66 -0.55
N PHE A 96 30.22 -5.82 -1.29
CA PHE A 96 30.18 -6.61 -2.52
C PHE A 96 31.09 -6.06 -3.61
N ARG A 97 31.20 -4.73 -3.76
CA ARG A 97 32.16 -4.12 -4.71
C ARG A 97 33.62 -4.37 -4.32
N GLY A 98 33.91 -4.51 -3.03
CA GLY A 98 35.23 -4.90 -2.53
C GLY A 98 35.56 -6.38 -2.78
N VAL A 99 34.55 -7.26 -2.72
CA VAL A 99 34.70 -8.70 -2.99
C VAL A 99 34.87 -9.01 -4.47
N VAL A 100 34.14 -8.33 -5.38
CA VAL A 100 34.20 -8.59 -6.84
C VAL A 100 35.50 -8.07 -7.50
N ARG A 101 36.28 -7.24 -6.79
CA ARG A 101 37.56 -6.69 -7.29
C ARG A 101 38.80 -7.49 -6.85
N LYS A 102 38.64 -8.69 -6.32
CA LYS A 102 39.74 -9.53 -5.85
C LYS A 102 39.85 -10.81 -6.66
#